data_AF-A0A914AVX6-F1
#
_entry.id   AF-A0A914AVX6-F1
#
_cell.length_a   1.000
_cell.length_b   1.000
_cell.length_c   1.000
_cell.angle_alpha   90.00
_cell.angle_beta   90.00
_cell.angle_gamma   90.00
#
_symmetry.space_group_name_H-M   'P 1'
#
loop_
_entity.id
_entity.type
_entity.pdbx_description
1 polymer ?
#
loop_
_entity_poly.entity_id
_entity_poly.type
_entity_poly.pdbx_seq_one_letter_code
_entity_poly.pdbx_strand_id
1 'polypeptide(L)'
;MEDILTKGTGPSSRTDNFVTKKSGEPTYGSSMSILLLQLTCMIAVFLITLAGALLPLKVIGTKASQSIKRRQRSEKILSYCNCLAGGVFLATCFLGLIPAARDKFQEIFREKNITTEYPFCEAVVVLGFFLILSLEQLALSLQQQWQNRGKADEIQMKKVSLKFNAKDGKVKVDTTDLEDEEEDEDLFNRDSDTQPMLGPAKGITEERNGGYRRDNVSRLDETNDLEAGSHSHNAGSHGHSHLSNINNSGLLRSLILLFALSTHSIFEGMALGLQEDIKRIVYLLIAMLAHESLAAFALGASLIKNSVSTYAFVIYGVLFAGMIPSGIALGLWIRASPGFGAVVCSAVMQAIAAGIFIFVTFFEILNHEFEVHRDRPQKIAFAVLGYVILAALEAVQ
;
A
#
# COMPACT_ATOMS: atom_id res chain seq x y z
N MET A 1 12.86 33.21 -79.72
CA MET A 1 14.22 32.79 -80.13
C MET A 1 14.57 31.59 -79.25
N GLU A 2 13.96 30.43 -79.43
CA GLU A 2 13.86 29.58 -80.64
C GLU A 2 15.22 29.16 -81.19
N ASP A 3 15.47 27.86 -80.98
CA ASP A 3 16.10 26.82 -81.81
C ASP A 3 17.60 26.84 -82.16
N ILE A 4 18.24 25.68 -81.90
CA ILE A 4 18.69 24.66 -82.89
C ILE A 4 19.67 23.72 -82.15
N LEU A 5 19.27 22.52 -81.70
CA LEU A 5 19.35 21.22 -82.40
C LEU A 5 20.74 20.78 -82.89
N THR A 6 21.33 19.77 -82.21
CA THR A 6 21.92 18.61 -82.90
C THR A 6 21.75 17.33 -82.10
N LYS A 7 21.09 16.35 -82.75
CA LYS A 7 20.83 14.96 -82.37
C LYS A 7 22.11 14.10 -82.39
N GLY A 8 22.12 12.98 -81.66
CA GLY A 8 23.06 11.89 -81.94
C GLY A 8 23.03 10.69 -80.99
N THR A 9 22.07 9.79 -81.19
CA THR A 9 22.15 8.30 -81.14
C THR A 9 22.78 7.56 -79.92
N GLY A 10 21.99 6.69 -79.27
CA GLY A 10 22.46 5.60 -78.37
C GLY A 10 23.18 4.45 -79.12
N PRO A 11 23.48 3.26 -78.52
CA PRO A 11 22.77 2.61 -77.41
C PRO A 11 23.64 1.93 -76.31
N SER A 12 22.98 1.41 -75.27
CA SER A 12 23.37 0.21 -74.50
C SER A 12 24.68 0.21 -73.68
N SER A 13 24.57 0.50 -72.38
CA SER A 13 25.12 -0.39 -71.35
C SER A 13 24.41 -0.14 -70.02
N ARG A 14 23.38 -0.96 -69.86
CA ARG A 14 22.64 -1.26 -68.64
C ARG A 14 23.62 -1.82 -67.59
N THR A 15 24.09 -0.99 -66.67
CA THR A 15 24.60 -1.45 -65.38
C THR A 15 23.44 -1.44 -64.40
N ASP A 16 22.69 -2.54 -64.44
CA ASP A 16 21.73 -2.90 -63.41
C ASP A 16 22.49 -3.01 -62.08
N ASN A 17 22.46 -1.94 -61.27
CA ASN A 17 22.71 -2.06 -59.84
C ASN A 17 21.48 -2.76 -59.23
N PHE A 18 21.42 -4.06 -59.49
CA PHE A 18 20.62 -5.03 -58.77
C PHE A 18 21.23 -5.17 -57.38
N VAL A 19 20.98 -4.15 -56.53
CA VAL A 19 20.93 -4.39 -55.10
C VAL A 19 19.78 -5.37 -54.93
N THR A 20 20.16 -6.62 -54.70
CA THR A 20 19.30 -7.72 -54.27
C THR A 20 18.50 -7.26 -53.05
N LYS A 21 17.36 -6.63 -53.32
CA LYS A 21 16.24 -6.58 -52.40
C LYS A 21 15.90 -8.05 -52.14
N LYS A 22 16.43 -8.61 -51.04
CA LYS A 22 16.13 -9.96 -50.57
C LYS A 22 14.62 -10.05 -50.46
N SER A 23 14.01 -10.61 -51.49
CA SER A 23 12.61 -10.94 -51.58
C SER A 23 12.35 -12.15 -50.69
N GLY A 24 11.52 -11.97 -49.67
CA GLY A 24 10.70 -13.02 -49.07
C GLY A 24 11.44 -14.23 -48.50
N GLU A 25 12.08 -14.07 -47.35
CA GLU A 25 12.13 -15.16 -46.38
C GLU A 25 10.79 -15.16 -45.60
N PRO A 26 10.21 -16.33 -45.28
CA PRO A 26 8.85 -16.41 -44.76
C PRO A 26 8.74 -15.65 -43.43
N THR A 27 7.75 -14.76 -43.34
CA THR A 27 7.30 -14.01 -42.15
C THR A 27 6.94 -14.88 -40.94
N TYR A 28 7.05 -16.20 -41.06
CA TYR A 28 6.84 -17.19 -40.01
C TYR A 28 8.02 -17.29 -39.02
N GLY A 29 9.26 -17.04 -39.48
CA GLY A 29 10.45 -17.14 -38.62
C GLY A 29 10.54 -16.02 -37.59
N SER A 30 10.14 -14.81 -37.97
CA SER A 30 10.08 -13.65 -37.07
C SER A 30 8.93 -13.74 -36.07
N SER A 31 7.75 -14.22 -36.48
CA SER A 31 6.61 -14.38 -35.57
C SER A 31 6.86 -15.48 -34.53
N MET A 32 7.44 -16.62 -34.93
CA MET A 32 7.78 -17.69 -33.99
C MET A 32 8.89 -17.30 -33.00
N SER A 33 9.87 -16.49 -33.43
CA SER A 33 10.91 -15.98 -32.51
C SER A 33 10.37 -14.95 -31.51
N ILE A 34 9.43 -14.09 -31.91
CA ILE A 34 8.74 -13.17 -30.99
C ILE A 34 7.92 -13.94 -29.95
N LEU A 35 7.13 -14.93 -30.40
CA LEU A 35 6.34 -15.77 -29.49
C LEU A 35 7.23 -16.53 -28.50
N LEU A 36 8.33 -17.14 -28.98
CA LEU A 36 9.28 -17.83 -28.11
C LEU A 36 9.91 -16.87 -27.10
N LEU A 37 10.25 -15.65 -27.51
CA LEU A 37 10.77 -14.61 -26.62
C LEU A 37 9.74 -14.25 -25.54
N GLN A 38 8.48 -14.01 -25.91
CA GLN A 38 7.42 -13.66 -24.96
C GLN A 38 7.12 -14.80 -23.97
N LEU A 39 7.15 -16.06 -24.42
CA LEU A 39 7.03 -17.23 -23.55
C LEU A 39 8.22 -17.38 -22.60
N THR A 40 9.43 -17.09 -23.08
CA THR A 40 10.63 -17.08 -22.24
C THR A 40 10.55 -15.96 -21.20
N CYS A 41 10.10 -14.76 -21.60
CA CYS A 41 9.86 -13.64 -20.69
C CYS A 41 8.81 -14.01 -19.62
N MET A 42 7.73 -14.68 -20.03
CA MET A 42 6.66 -15.12 -19.13
C MET A 42 7.20 -15.99 -17.97
N ILE A 43 8.05 -16.97 -18.29
CA ILE A 43 8.66 -17.84 -17.29
C ILE A 43 9.69 -17.07 -16.46
N ALA A 44 10.54 -16.26 -17.09
CA ALA A 44 11.58 -15.50 -16.41
C ALA A 44 10.99 -14.52 -15.38
N VAL A 45 9.96 -13.76 -15.78
CA VAL A 45 9.29 -12.81 -14.88
C VAL A 45 8.61 -13.55 -13.74
N PHE A 46 7.87 -14.64 -14.00
CA PHE A 46 7.25 -15.44 -12.93
C PHE A 46 8.27 -15.87 -11.87
N LEU A 47 9.40 -16.42 -12.29
CA LEU A 47 10.44 -16.90 -11.38
C LEU A 47 11.11 -15.76 -10.59
N ILE A 48 11.41 -14.64 -11.25
CA ILE A 48 12.06 -13.48 -10.63
C ILE A 48 11.11 -12.79 -9.65
N THR A 49 9.85 -12.58 -10.03
CA THR A 49 8.83 -11.98 -9.15
C THR A 49 8.55 -12.88 -7.95
N LEU A 50 8.43 -14.19 -8.15
CA LEU A 50 8.27 -15.13 -7.04
C LEU A 50 9.50 -15.12 -6.12
N ALA A 51 10.71 -15.09 -6.67
CA ALA A 51 11.93 -15.00 -5.87
C ALA A 51 11.98 -13.68 -5.07
N GLY A 52 11.61 -12.55 -5.68
CA GLY A 52 11.50 -11.25 -5.03
C GLY A 52 10.49 -11.24 -3.88
N ALA A 53 9.31 -11.85 -4.08
CA ALA A 53 8.27 -11.95 -3.06
C ALA A 53 8.69 -12.84 -1.89
N LEU A 54 9.43 -13.92 -2.14
CA LEU A 54 9.90 -14.85 -1.11
C LEU A 54 11.19 -14.39 -0.42
N LEU A 55 11.91 -13.43 -0.98
CA LEU A 55 13.19 -12.94 -0.46
C LEU A 55 13.10 -12.42 1.00
N PRO A 56 12.11 -11.57 1.37
CA PRO A 56 11.95 -11.10 2.75
C PRO A 56 11.82 -12.25 3.76
N LEU A 57 11.18 -13.36 3.40
CA LEU A 57 10.97 -14.50 4.29
C LEU A 57 12.27 -15.23 4.61
N LYS A 58 13.18 -15.37 3.63
CA LYS A 58 14.52 -15.93 3.85
C LYS A 58 15.44 -15.00 4.64
N VAL A 59 15.38 -13.69 4.38
CA VAL A 59 16.24 -12.70 5.05
C VAL A 59 15.91 -12.58 6.54
N ILE A 60 14.63 -12.67 6.89
CA ILE A 60 14.14 -12.48 8.26
C ILE A 60 14.02 -13.80 9.02
N GLY A 61 13.80 -14.92 8.33
CA GLY A 61 13.52 -16.20 8.99
C GLY A 61 12.23 -16.17 9.82
N THR A 62 11.77 -17.33 10.28
CA THR A 62 10.61 -17.39 11.18
C THR A 62 10.98 -16.72 12.52
N LYS A 63 10.07 -15.88 13.03
CA LYS A 63 10.25 -15.01 14.22
C LYS A 63 10.75 -15.72 15.50
N ALA A 64 10.75 -17.05 15.51
CA ALA A 64 11.06 -17.89 16.66
C ALA A 64 12.57 -18.10 16.96
N SER A 65 13.49 -17.78 16.03
CA SER A 65 14.91 -18.18 16.15
C SER A 65 15.92 -17.09 15.73
N GLN A 66 15.70 -15.82 16.09
CA GLN A 66 16.68 -14.75 15.82
C GLN A 66 17.09 -13.96 17.06
N SER A 67 18.40 -13.71 17.18
CA SER A 67 18.98 -12.76 18.12
C SER A 67 18.43 -11.35 17.90
N ILE A 68 18.13 -10.64 18.99
CA ILE A 68 17.57 -9.27 19.02
C ILE A 68 18.36 -8.30 18.12
N LYS A 69 19.70 -8.39 18.10
CA LYS A 69 20.55 -7.53 17.25
C LYS A 69 20.35 -7.79 15.76
N ARG A 70 20.16 -9.05 15.36
CA ARG A 70 19.95 -9.43 13.95
C ARG A 70 18.58 -8.94 13.46
N ARG A 71 17.56 -9.04 14.31
CA ARG A 71 16.21 -8.53 14.06
C ARG A 71 16.20 -7.00 13.87
N GLN A 72 16.87 -6.26 14.73
CA GLN A 72 16.98 -4.80 14.57
C GLN A 72 17.69 -4.39 13.28
N ARG A 73 18.69 -5.16 12.84
CA ARG A 73 19.40 -4.90 11.57
C ARG A 73 18.53 -5.22 10.35
N SER A 74 17.79 -6.34 10.36
CA SER A 74 16.89 -6.69 9.26
C SER A 74 15.75 -5.68 9.14
N GLU A 75 15.14 -5.25 10.24
CA GLU A 75 14.11 -4.20 10.25
C GLU A 75 14.61 -2.87 9.65
N LYS A 76 15.86 -2.47 9.95
CA LYS A 76 16.48 -1.30 9.31
C LYS A 76 16.65 -1.46 7.80
N ILE A 77 17.19 -2.60 7.36
CA ILE A 77 17.42 -2.86 5.92
C ILE A 77 16.09 -2.87 5.17
N LEU A 78 15.05 -3.51 5.72
CA LEU A 78 13.72 -3.54 5.14
C LEU A 78 13.12 -2.14 5.01
N SER A 79 13.29 -1.29 6.03
CA SER A 79 12.81 0.09 5.99
C SER A 79 13.44 0.87 4.83
N TYR A 80 14.76 0.74 4.63
CA TYR A 80 15.43 1.39 3.49
C TYR A 80 15.00 0.82 2.15
N CYS A 81 14.86 -0.51 2.03
CA CYS A 81 14.37 -1.15 0.81
C CYS A 81 12.91 -0.75 0.49
N ASN A 82 12.04 -0.63 1.49
CA ASN A 82 10.67 -0.15 1.33
C ASN A 82 10.63 1.32 0.89
N CYS A 83 11.51 2.17 1.44
CA CYS A 83 11.61 3.56 1.00
C CYS A 83 12.09 3.64 -0.46
N LEU A 84 13.14 2.88 -0.82
CA LEU A 84 13.61 2.74 -2.20
C LEU A 84 12.47 2.29 -3.13
N ALA A 85 11.74 1.25 -2.74
CA ALA A 85 10.59 0.74 -3.49
C ALA A 85 9.47 1.79 -3.63
N GLY A 86 9.18 2.57 -2.58
CA GLY A 86 8.22 3.67 -2.64
C GLY A 86 8.61 4.75 -3.66
N GLY A 87 9.92 5.04 -3.77
CA GLY A 87 10.46 5.90 -4.83
C GLY A 87 10.26 5.34 -6.23
N VAL A 88 10.60 4.07 -6.41
CA VAL A 88 10.41 3.34 -7.67
C VAL A 88 8.93 3.33 -8.06
N PHE A 89 8.02 3.05 -7.14
CA PHE A 89 6.58 3.06 -7.40
C PHE A 89 6.05 4.43 -7.81
N LEU A 90 6.61 5.49 -7.22
CA LEU A 90 6.26 6.86 -7.60
C LEU A 90 6.68 7.14 -9.06
N ALA A 91 7.87 6.69 -9.47
CA ALA A 91 8.31 6.79 -10.86
C ALA A 91 7.42 5.93 -11.78
N THR A 92 7.18 4.66 -11.44
CA THR A 92 6.29 3.76 -12.21
C THR A 92 4.91 4.37 -12.41
N CYS A 93 4.38 5.04 -11.39
CA CYS A 93 3.07 5.68 -11.47
C CYS A 93 3.06 6.90 -12.40
N PHE A 94 3.94 7.86 -12.16
CA PHE A 94 3.92 9.15 -12.84
C PHE A 94 4.52 9.12 -14.25
N LEU A 95 5.50 8.25 -14.48
CA LEU A 95 6.26 8.18 -15.73
C LEU A 95 5.82 6.98 -16.60
N GLY A 96 5.40 5.88 -15.98
CA GLY A 96 4.88 4.70 -16.70
C GLY A 96 3.36 4.70 -16.85
N LEU A 97 2.63 4.57 -15.73
CA LEU A 97 1.19 4.26 -15.72
C LEU A 97 0.32 5.39 -16.27
N ILE A 98 0.49 6.61 -15.77
CA ILE A 98 -0.33 7.76 -16.17
C ILE A 98 -0.13 8.08 -17.65
N PRO A 99 1.11 8.19 -18.18
CA PRO A 99 1.32 8.43 -19.61
C PRO A 99 0.76 7.31 -20.48
N ALA A 100 0.98 6.04 -20.13
CA ALA A 100 0.44 4.93 -20.90
C ALA A 100 -1.10 4.86 -20.89
N ALA A 101 -1.75 5.26 -19.79
CA ALA A 101 -3.21 5.40 -19.76
C ALA A 101 -3.67 6.57 -20.64
N ARG A 102 -2.94 7.70 -20.61
CA ARG A 102 -3.23 8.88 -21.43
C ARG A 102 -3.15 8.55 -22.92
N ASP A 103 -2.13 7.83 -23.35
CA ASP A 103 -1.96 7.41 -24.75
C ASP A 103 -3.14 6.56 -25.24
N LYS A 104 -3.63 5.63 -24.39
CA LYS A 104 -4.82 4.83 -24.71
C LYS A 104 -6.08 5.68 -24.83
N PHE A 105 -6.28 6.65 -23.95
CA PHE A 105 -7.42 7.58 -24.06
C PHE A 105 -7.35 8.43 -25.33
N GLN A 106 -6.15 8.90 -25.70
CA GLN A 106 -5.95 9.65 -26.93
C GLN A 106 -6.24 8.80 -28.18
N GLU A 107 -5.86 7.53 -28.18
CA GLU A 107 -6.19 6.60 -29.25
C GLU A 107 -7.71 6.41 -29.40
N ILE A 108 -8.42 6.20 -28.28
CA ILE A 108 -9.88 6.05 -28.24
C ILE A 108 -10.58 7.31 -28.78
N PHE A 109 -10.12 8.50 -28.37
CA PHE A 109 -10.69 9.76 -28.83
C PHE A 109 -10.41 10.04 -30.30
N ARG A 110 -9.22 9.68 -30.79
CA ARG A 110 -8.87 9.76 -32.22
C ARG A 110 -9.77 8.85 -33.05
N GLU A 111 -10.03 7.62 -32.60
CA GLU A 111 -10.91 6.68 -33.30
C GLU A 111 -12.37 7.18 -33.36
N LYS A 112 -12.85 7.84 -32.30
CA LYS A 112 -14.21 8.40 -32.21
C LYS A 112 -14.35 9.84 -32.74
N ASN A 113 -13.28 10.44 -33.26
CA ASN A 113 -13.24 11.85 -33.67
C ASN A 113 -13.70 12.83 -32.57
N ILE A 114 -13.43 12.49 -31.30
CA ILE A 114 -13.72 13.36 -30.16
C ILE A 114 -12.50 14.25 -29.95
N THR A 115 -12.65 15.55 -30.18
CA THR A 115 -11.61 16.53 -29.86
C THR A 115 -11.99 17.19 -28.54
N THR A 116 -11.23 16.91 -27.49
CA THR A 116 -11.43 17.51 -26.17
C THR A 116 -10.07 17.86 -25.58
N GLU A 117 -9.94 19.07 -25.04
CA GLU A 117 -8.77 19.50 -24.27
C GLU A 117 -8.87 19.05 -22.80
N TYR A 118 -10.00 18.44 -22.41
CA TYR A 118 -10.24 18.01 -21.03
C TYR A 118 -9.30 16.83 -20.64
N PRO A 119 -8.58 16.92 -19.50
CA PRO A 119 -7.67 15.88 -19.02
C PRO A 119 -8.44 14.68 -18.45
N PHE A 120 -9.08 13.91 -19.33
CA PHE A 120 -9.94 12.79 -18.96
C PHE A 120 -9.17 11.69 -18.22
N CYS A 121 -7.94 11.41 -18.65
CA CYS A 121 -7.08 10.42 -18.00
C CYS A 121 -6.87 10.76 -16.53
N GLU A 122 -6.46 11.99 -16.24
CA GLU A 122 -6.18 12.49 -14.90
C GLU A 122 -7.43 12.50 -14.03
N ALA A 123 -8.59 12.85 -14.60
CA ALA A 123 -9.87 12.77 -13.88
C ALA A 123 -10.18 11.33 -13.43
N VAL A 124 -9.93 10.32 -14.29
CA VAL A 124 -10.11 8.90 -13.94
C VAL A 124 -9.05 8.44 -12.93
N VAL A 125 -7.82 8.94 -13.01
CA VAL A 125 -6.77 8.69 -12.00
C VAL A 125 -7.20 9.18 -10.63
N VAL A 126 -7.69 10.41 -10.53
CA VAL A 126 -8.18 10.97 -9.27
C VAL A 126 -9.40 10.20 -8.75
N LEU A 127 -10.29 9.76 -9.64
CA LEU A 127 -11.41 8.88 -9.27
C LEU A 127 -10.91 7.55 -8.67
N GLY A 128 -9.87 6.94 -9.25
CA GLY A 128 -9.25 5.73 -8.71
C GLY A 128 -8.64 5.92 -7.32
N PHE A 129 -8.01 7.07 -7.09
CA PHE A 129 -7.48 7.44 -5.76
C PHE A 129 -8.61 7.55 -4.72
N PHE A 130 -9.70 8.25 -5.03
CA PHE A 130 -10.84 8.35 -4.12
C PHE A 130 -11.59 7.03 -3.94
N LEU A 131 -11.61 6.17 -4.96
CA LEU A 131 -12.24 4.86 -4.89
C LEU A 131 -11.56 4.00 -3.82
N ILE A 132 -10.22 3.89 -3.84
CA ILE A 132 -9.53 3.07 -2.84
C ILE A 132 -9.59 3.67 -1.44
N LEU A 133 -9.51 5.00 -1.32
CA LEU A 133 -9.75 5.69 -0.06
C LEU A 133 -11.13 5.34 0.52
N SER A 134 -12.16 5.40 -0.32
CA SER A 134 -13.52 5.07 0.10
C SER A 134 -13.65 3.61 0.52
N LEU A 135 -13.00 2.69 -0.20
CA LEU A 135 -12.97 1.26 0.16
C LEU A 135 -12.26 1.00 1.47
N GLU A 136 -11.13 1.67 1.73
CA GLU A 136 -10.42 1.54 3.00
C GLU A 136 -11.27 2.06 4.17
N GLN A 137 -11.84 3.27 4.03
CA GLN A 137 -12.69 3.85 5.08
C GLN A 137 -13.96 3.03 5.31
N LEU A 138 -14.59 2.53 4.25
CA LEU A 138 -15.74 1.65 4.35
C LEU A 138 -15.38 0.36 5.10
N ALA A 139 -14.24 -0.24 4.75
CA ALA A 139 -13.86 -1.50 5.37
C ALA A 139 -13.48 -1.35 6.84
N LEU A 140 -12.82 -0.25 7.22
CA LEU A 140 -12.56 0.10 8.61
C LEU A 140 -13.87 0.37 9.37
N SER A 141 -14.80 1.11 8.75
CA SER A 141 -16.12 1.40 9.33
C SER A 141 -16.92 0.13 9.58
N LEU A 142 -16.96 -0.78 8.59
CA LEU A 142 -17.60 -2.08 8.75
C LEU A 142 -16.92 -2.86 9.88
N GLN A 143 -15.59 -2.97 9.88
CA GLN A 143 -14.87 -3.69 10.92
C GLN A 143 -15.21 -3.17 12.33
N GLN A 144 -15.29 -1.85 12.50
CA GLN A 144 -15.66 -1.24 13.78
C GLN A 144 -17.10 -1.58 14.18
N GLN A 145 -18.05 -1.55 13.24
CA GLN A 145 -19.44 -1.95 13.49
C GLN A 145 -19.57 -3.43 13.87
N TRP A 146 -18.87 -4.32 13.15
CA TRP A 146 -18.85 -5.76 13.45
C TRP A 146 -18.28 -6.03 14.84
N GLN A 147 -17.21 -5.34 15.22
CA GLN A 147 -16.62 -5.50 16.56
C GLN A 147 -17.53 -4.98 17.66
N ASN A 148 -18.22 -3.85 17.45
CA ASN A 148 -19.16 -3.30 18.42
C ASN A 148 -20.38 -4.22 18.62
N ARG A 149 -20.90 -4.82 17.54
CA ARG A 149 -21.97 -5.83 17.63
C ARG A 149 -21.54 -7.05 18.44
N GLY A 150 -20.35 -7.60 18.18
CA GLY A 150 -19.84 -8.75 18.93
C GLY A 150 -19.68 -8.48 20.43
N LYS A 151 -19.23 -7.28 20.82
CA LYS A 151 -19.14 -6.88 22.24
C LYS A 151 -20.52 -6.73 22.88
N ALA A 152 -21.48 -6.15 22.17
CA ALA A 152 -22.86 -6.02 22.67
C ALA A 152 -23.49 -7.40 22.94
N ASP A 153 -23.30 -8.35 22.02
CA ASP A 153 -23.79 -9.73 22.17
C ASP A 153 -23.12 -10.47 23.35
N GLU A 154 -21.81 -10.26 23.57
CA GLU A 154 -21.09 -10.85 24.72
C GLU A 154 -21.57 -10.28 26.06
N ILE A 155 -21.76 -8.95 26.14
CA ILE A 155 -22.30 -8.28 27.33
C ILE A 155 -23.71 -8.78 27.62
N GLN A 156 -24.54 -8.95 26.59
CA GLN A 156 -25.90 -9.46 26.74
C GLN A 156 -25.90 -10.92 27.23
N MET A 157 -25.04 -11.78 26.68
CA MET A 157 -24.87 -13.16 27.13
C MET A 157 -24.42 -13.25 28.59
N LYS A 158 -23.44 -12.43 29.00
CA LYS A 158 -23.00 -12.37 30.41
C LYS A 158 -24.13 -11.93 31.34
N LYS A 159 -24.92 -10.91 30.95
CA LYS A 159 -26.12 -10.48 31.73
C LYS A 159 -27.15 -11.61 31.85
N VAL A 160 -27.38 -12.38 30.78
CA VAL A 160 -28.30 -13.54 30.80
C VAL A 160 -27.78 -14.64 31.72
N SER A 161 -26.51 -15.04 31.61
CA SER A 161 -25.92 -16.07 32.47
C SER A 161 -25.89 -15.69 33.96
N LEU A 162 -25.63 -14.41 34.27
CA LEU A 162 -25.72 -13.89 35.65
C LEU A 162 -27.15 -13.97 36.20
N LYS A 163 -28.16 -13.63 35.39
CA LYS A 163 -29.58 -13.76 35.78
C LYS A 163 -30.01 -15.22 36.00
N PHE A 164 -29.48 -16.17 35.24
CA PHE A 164 -29.73 -17.60 35.45
C PHE A 164 -29.07 -18.10 36.75
N ASN A 165 -27.80 -17.75 36.99
CA ASN A 165 -27.09 -18.18 38.20
C ASN A 165 -27.69 -17.56 39.49
N ALA A 166 -28.27 -16.36 39.40
CA ALA A 166 -29.02 -15.74 40.49
C ALA A 166 -30.35 -16.46 40.80
N LYS A 167 -30.98 -17.10 39.81
CA LYS A 167 -32.24 -17.85 39.99
C LYS A 167 -32.02 -19.27 40.58
N ASP A 168 -30.87 -19.88 40.35
CA ASP A 168 -30.54 -21.24 40.84
C ASP A 168 -29.94 -21.28 42.27
N GLY A 169 -30.00 -20.16 43.02
CA GLY A 169 -29.94 -20.17 44.48
C GLY A 169 -28.59 -20.53 45.13
N LYS A 170 -27.46 -20.36 44.44
CA LYS A 170 -26.13 -20.70 45.01
C LYS A 170 -25.00 -19.70 44.76
N VAL A 171 -25.26 -18.39 44.68
CA VAL A 171 -24.20 -17.37 44.82
C VAL A 171 -24.74 -16.13 45.54
N LYS A 172 -24.15 -15.79 46.70
CA LYS A 172 -24.21 -14.43 47.26
C LYS A 172 -23.24 -13.59 46.42
N VAL A 173 -23.77 -12.73 45.55
CA VAL A 173 -22.98 -11.70 44.88
C VAL A 173 -22.89 -10.53 45.84
N ASP A 174 -21.67 -10.20 46.26
CA ASP A 174 -21.37 -8.97 46.98
C ASP A 174 -21.47 -7.83 45.95
N THR A 175 -22.54 -7.05 46.03
CA THR A 175 -22.76 -5.87 45.20
C THR A 175 -22.03 -4.69 45.83
N THR A 176 -20.74 -4.60 45.53
CA THR A 176 -20.01 -3.33 45.50
C THR A 176 -19.38 -3.25 44.12
N ASP A 177 -19.55 -2.11 43.45
CA ASP A 177 -18.94 -1.71 42.18
C ASP A 177 -19.68 -2.04 40.87
N LEU A 178 -21.00 -1.84 40.84
CA LEU A 178 -21.69 -1.41 39.62
C LEU A 178 -22.72 -0.36 40.02
N GLU A 179 -22.27 0.87 40.24
CA GLU A 179 -23.16 2.02 40.22
C GLU A 179 -23.55 2.32 38.78
N ASP A 180 -24.83 2.66 38.67
CA ASP A 180 -25.64 2.77 37.47
C ASP A 180 -25.22 3.96 36.60
N GLU A 181 -25.18 3.74 35.28
CA GLU A 181 -25.55 4.79 34.34
C GLU A 181 -26.64 4.20 33.43
N GLU A 182 -27.87 4.35 33.90
CA GLU A 182 -29.06 4.33 33.05
C GLU A 182 -29.08 5.59 32.16
N GLU A 183 -29.62 5.38 30.97
CA GLU A 183 -29.80 6.32 29.87
C GLU A 183 -30.60 7.56 30.28
N ASP A 184 -30.30 8.71 29.65
CA ASP A 184 -31.33 9.70 29.29
C ASP A 184 -30.91 10.43 28.00
N GLU A 185 -31.63 10.16 26.91
CA GLU A 185 -31.84 11.12 25.83
C GLU A 185 -32.82 12.20 26.35
N ASP A 186 -32.48 13.49 26.25
CA ASP A 186 -33.37 14.54 25.71
C ASP A 186 -32.81 15.97 25.82
N LEU A 187 -32.81 16.67 24.67
CA LEU A 187 -33.30 18.04 24.41
C LEU A 187 -32.82 19.26 25.27
N PHE A 188 -32.25 20.25 24.57
CA PHE A 188 -32.35 21.72 24.78
C PHE A 188 -32.60 22.27 26.21
N ASN A 189 -31.69 23.08 26.78
CA ASN A 189 -31.79 24.57 26.77
C ASN A 189 -30.62 25.27 27.50
N ARG A 190 -30.49 26.55 27.15
CA ARG A 190 -29.54 27.61 27.54
C ARG A 190 -29.72 28.20 28.95
N ASP A 191 -28.64 28.88 29.36
CA ASP A 191 -28.51 30.02 30.31
C ASP A 191 -28.86 29.68 31.79
N SER A 192 -28.15 30.07 32.86
CA SER A 192 -27.40 31.29 33.19
C SER A 192 -26.79 31.14 34.61
N ASP A 193 -25.65 31.80 34.85
CA ASP A 193 -25.19 32.52 36.06
C ASP A 193 -25.60 31.96 37.46
N THR A 194 -24.74 31.80 38.47
CA THR A 194 -23.91 32.85 39.10
C THR A 194 -23.08 32.22 40.23
N GLN A 195 -21.80 32.57 40.34
CA GLN A 195 -20.99 32.50 41.59
C GLN A 195 -21.10 33.86 42.33
N PRO A 196 -20.44 34.10 43.48
CA PRO A 196 -20.20 33.30 44.70
C PRO A 196 -20.47 34.19 45.96
N MET A 197 -20.04 33.79 47.17
CA MET A 197 -19.52 34.65 48.30
C MET A 197 -19.39 33.74 49.56
N LEU A 198 -18.20 33.42 50.09
CA LEU A 198 -17.25 34.16 50.96
C LEU A 198 -17.59 34.19 52.49
N GLY A 199 -17.01 33.23 53.24
CA GLY A 199 -16.47 33.32 54.62
C GLY A 199 -17.41 33.48 55.83
N PRO A 200 -16.88 33.59 57.07
CA PRO A 200 -15.85 32.77 57.74
C PRO A 200 -16.19 32.50 59.25
N ALA A 201 -15.40 31.69 59.97
CA ALA A 201 -15.03 31.83 61.43
C ALA A 201 -14.60 30.48 62.06
N LYS A 202 -13.36 30.37 62.59
CA LYS A 202 -12.99 30.36 64.04
C LYS A 202 -13.82 29.38 64.89
N GLY A 203 -13.29 28.46 65.69
CA GLY A 203 -11.94 28.16 66.17
C GLY A 203 -12.06 27.27 67.43
N ILE A 204 -10.93 27.03 68.08
CA ILE A 204 -10.75 26.57 69.48
C ILE A 204 -10.55 25.05 69.69
N THR A 205 -9.38 24.83 70.27
CA THR A 205 -8.72 23.72 70.98
C THR A 205 -9.57 22.88 71.93
N GLU A 206 -9.26 21.58 72.08
CA GLU A 206 -8.72 21.04 73.34
C GLU A 206 -8.28 19.56 73.24
N GLU A 207 -7.32 19.26 74.11
CA GLU A 207 -6.62 18.03 74.47
C GLU A 207 -7.45 16.72 74.55
N ARG A 208 -6.79 15.56 74.37
CA ARG A 208 -6.32 14.70 75.50
C ARG A 208 -5.93 13.27 75.06
N ASN A 209 -4.63 13.01 75.16
CA ASN A 209 -3.92 11.85 75.73
C ASN A 209 -4.45 10.40 75.57
N GLY A 210 -3.57 9.50 75.10
CA GLY A 210 -3.72 8.04 75.22
C GLY A 210 -2.63 7.27 74.45
N GLY A 211 -1.49 7.01 75.09
CA GLY A 211 -0.35 6.32 74.49
C GLY A 211 -0.43 4.79 74.46
N TYR A 212 0.45 4.15 73.68
CA TYR A 212 1.32 3.05 74.11
C TYR A 212 2.32 2.63 72.99
N ARG A 213 3.58 2.42 73.40
CA ARG A 213 4.56 1.41 72.91
C ARG A 213 5.58 1.74 71.77
N ARG A 214 6.69 2.36 72.19
CA ARG A 214 8.08 1.85 72.31
C ARG A 214 8.83 1.20 71.10
N ASP A 215 9.78 1.99 70.61
CA ASP A 215 11.23 1.80 70.31
C ASP A 215 11.75 0.65 69.42
N ASN A 216 12.41 1.01 68.31
CA ASN A 216 13.89 1.04 68.17
C ASN A 216 14.30 1.51 66.75
N VAL A 217 14.92 2.68 66.57
CA VAL A 217 16.39 2.93 66.47
C VAL A 217 17.00 2.22 65.24
N SER A 218 17.41 2.93 64.17
CA SER A 218 18.76 3.52 64.06
C SER A 218 18.91 4.49 62.87
N ARG A 219 19.45 5.68 63.19
CA ARG A 219 20.41 6.54 62.46
C ARG A 219 20.16 6.99 61.01
N LEU A 220 19.83 8.27 60.95
CA LEU A 220 20.06 9.26 59.90
C LEU A 220 21.57 9.55 59.74
N ASP A 221 21.98 9.83 58.51
CA ASP A 221 22.95 10.88 58.22
C ASP A 221 22.29 11.86 57.24
N GLU A 222 22.33 13.12 57.63
CA GLU A 222 21.78 14.32 56.99
C GLU A 222 22.59 14.73 55.75
N THR A 223 21.91 15.28 54.74
CA THR A 223 21.85 16.74 54.51
C THR A 223 21.09 17.06 53.22
N ASN A 224 19.98 17.81 53.40
CA ASN A 224 19.58 19.04 52.68
C ASN A 224 19.44 19.02 51.14
N ASP A 225 18.40 19.56 50.51
CA ASP A 225 17.19 20.29 50.91
C ASP A 225 16.25 20.30 49.68
N LEU A 226 14.96 20.59 49.95
CA LEU A 226 13.90 21.07 49.03
C LEU A 226 12.86 20.07 48.49
N GLU A 227 11.77 20.04 49.27
CA GLU A 227 10.34 20.07 48.90
C GLU A 227 9.67 18.83 48.29
N ALA A 228 8.83 18.22 49.13
CA ALA A 228 7.70 17.38 48.74
C ALA A 228 6.47 18.24 48.47
N GLY A 229 5.81 17.98 47.34
CA GLY A 229 4.47 18.44 47.01
C GLY A 229 3.67 17.31 46.38
N SER A 230 2.60 16.91 47.06
CA SER A 230 1.67 15.86 46.68
C SER A 230 0.63 16.32 45.66
N HIS A 231 0.01 15.32 45.00
CA HIS A 231 -1.35 15.28 44.45
C HIS A 231 -1.59 15.32 42.94
N SER A 232 -2.22 14.21 42.53
CA SER A 232 -3.43 14.13 41.70
C SER A 232 -3.29 14.29 40.19
N HIS A 233 -3.53 13.15 39.54
CA HIS A 233 -3.86 13.01 38.14
C HIS A 233 -5.16 13.77 37.81
N ASN A 234 -5.14 14.58 36.75
CA ASN A 234 -6.31 14.72 35.90
C ASN A 234 -5.86 14.78 34.44
N ALA A 235 -6.27 13.77 33.69
CA ALA A 235 -5.91 13.55 32.29
C ALA A 235 -6.86 14.32 31.39
N GLY A 236 -6.37 15.37 30.72
CA GLY A 236 -6.99 15.93 29.52
C GLY A 236 -6.67 15.03 28.32
N SER A 237 -7.44 13.96 28.14
CA SER A 237 -7.35 13.03 27.02
C SER A 237 -8.07 13.58 25.78
N HIS A 238 -7.34 14.24 24.88
CA HIS A 238 -7.65 14.27 23.45
C HIS A 238 -6.45 13.74 22.67
N GLY A 239 -6.32 12.41 22.69
CA GLY A 239 -5.42 11.68 21.82
C GLY A 239 -6.10 10.36 21.50
N HIS A 240 -6.48 10.18 20.24
CA HIS A 240 -7.15 8.99 19.73
C HIS A 240 -6.49 7.72 20.27
N SER A 241 -7.20 7.02 21.15
CA SER A 241 -6.79 5.72 21.67
C SER A 241 -6.81 4.71 20.54
N HIS A 242 -5.65 4.53 19.91
CA HIS A 242 -5.34 3.41 19.03
C HIS A 242 -5.30 2.13 19.88
N LEU A 243 -6.48 1.68 20.33
CA LEU A 243 -6.64 0.49 21.15
C LEU A 243 -6.57 -0.74 20.22
N SER A 244 -5.35 -1.25 20.07
CA SER A 244 -4.98 -2.63 19.73
C SER A 244 -6.07 -3.50 19.08
N ASN A 245 -6.11 -3.54 17.75
CA ASN A 245 -6.74 -4.64 17.03
C ASN A 245 -5.89 -5.02 15.79
N ILE A 246 -4.79 -5.73 16.06
CA ILE A 246 -3.62 -5.87 15.18
C ILE A 246 -3.77 -6.95 14.08
N ASN A 247 -4.83 -7.79 14.09
CA ASN A 247 -4.89 -8.91 13.14
C ASN A 247 -5.71 -8.67 11.86
N ASN A 248 -6.84 -7.93 11.90
CA ASN A 248 -7.69 -7.78 10.71
C ASN A 248 -7.37 -6.54 9.87
N SER A 249 -6.92 -5.45 10.49
CA SER A 249 -6.49 -4.24 9.78
C SER A 249 -5.23 -4.49 8.93
N GLY A 250 -4.27 -5.26 9.46
CA GLY A 250 -3.07 -5.67 8.71
C GLY A 250 -3.37 -6.59 7.52
N LEU A 251 -4.37 -7.48 7.66
CA LEU A 251 -4.80 -8.35 6.55
C LEU A 251 -5.45 -7.52 5.43
N LEU A 252 -6.34 -6.61 5.80
CA LEU A 252 -7.00 -5.71 4.84
C LEU A 252 -5.99 -4.86 4.08
N ARG A 253 -5.02 -4.28 4.79
CA ARG A 253 -3.90 -3.53 4.21
C ARG A 253 -3.13 -4.36 3.18
N SER A 254 -2.84 -5.61 3.53
CA SER A 254 -2.16 -6.56 2.64
C SER A 254 -2.99 -6.91 1.40
N LEU A 255 -4.31 -7.02 1.54
CA LEU A 255 -5.24 -7.30 0.45
C LEU A 255 -5.38 -6.11 -0.51
N ILE A 256 -5.49 -4.88 0.02
CA ILE A 256 -5.48 -3.65 -0.78
C ILE A 256 -4.18 -3.53 -1.56
N LEU A 257 -3.05 -3.73 -0.88
CA LEU A 257 -1.73 -3.73 -1.50
C LEU A 257 -1.64 -4.79 -2.61
N LEU A 258 -2.07 -6.03 -2.34
CA LEU A 258 -2.07 -7.10 -3.34
C LEU A 258 -2.97 -6.76 -4.54
N PHE A 259 -4.17 -6.24 -4.31
CA PHE A 259 -5.09 -5.86 -5.37
C PHE A 259 -4.52 -4.75 -6.26
N ALA A 260 -3.98 -3.69 -5.64
CA ALA A 260 -3.35 -2.58 -6.34
C ALA A 260 -2.18 -3.04 -7.22
N LEU A 261 -1.26 -3.83 -6.63
CA LEU A 261 -0.13 -4.39 -7.36
C LEU A 261 -0.58 -5.33 -8.47
N SER A 262 -1.55 -6.22 -8.20
CA SER A 262 -2.02 -7.22 -9.16
C SER A 262 -2.67 -6.59 -10.40
N THR A 263 -3.51 -5.58 -10.21
CA THR A 263 -4.17 -4.90 -11.35
C THR A 263 -3.13 -4.25 -12.27
N HIS A 264 -2.16 -3.54 -11.71
CA HIS A 264 -1.06 -2.95 -12.46
C HIS A 264 -0.24 -4.00 -13.23
N SER A 265 0.19 -5.07 -12.55
CA SER A 265 1.01 -6.13 -13.14
C SER A 265 0.30 -6.88 -14.28
N ILE A 266 -1.04 -7.03 -14.26
CA ILE A 266 -1.79 -7.55 -15.41
C ILE A 266 -1.63 -6.63 -16.63
N PHE A 267 -1.82 -5.32 -16.46
CA PHE A 267 -1.76 -4.36 -17.57
C PHE A 267 -0.36 -4.24 -18.14
N GLU A 268 0.66 -4.32 -17.28
CA GLU A 268 2.05 -4.31 -17.68
C GLU A 268 2.42 -5.57 -18.49
N GLY A 269 2.04 -6.76 -18.00
CA GLY A 269 2.21 -8.01 -18.74
C GLY A 269 1.48 -8.01 -20.07
N MET A 270 0.26 -7.45 -20.11
CA MET A 270 -0.50 -7.29 -21.35
C MET A 270 0.23 -6.40 -22.35
N ALA A 271 0.81 -5.28 -21.92
CA ALA A 271 1.60 -4.41 -22.81
C ALA A 271 2.78 -5.17 -23.45
N LEU A 272 3.50 -6.00 -22.68
CA LEU A 272 4.56 -6.87 -23.22
C LEU A 272 4.01 -7.91 -24.20
N GLY A 273 2.84 -8.50 -23.91
CA GLY A 273 2.15 -9.48 -24.75
C GLY A 273 1.66 -8.92 -26.10
N LEU A 274 1.26 -7.64 -26.15
CA LEU A 274 0.86 -6.97 -27.39
C LEU A 274 2.05 -6.58 -28.27
N GLN A 275 3.26 -6.50 -27.71
CA GLN A 275 4.41 -5.96 -28.42
C GLN A 275 4.92 -6.92 -29.51
N GLU A 276 5.15 -6.39 -30.72
CA GLU A 276 5.64 -7.18 -31.87
C GLU A 276 7.11 -6.91 -32.21
N ASP A 277 7.74 -5.94 -31.56
CA ASP A 277 9.15 -5.57 -31.79
C ASP A 277 10.03 -6.12 -30.67
N ILE A 278 11.03 -6.94 -31.05
CA ILE A 278 12.01 -7.55 -30.14
C ILE A 278 12.72 -6.49 -29.29
N LYS A 279 13.09 -5.34 -29.87
CA LYS A 279 13.78 -4.28 -29.11
C LYS A 279 12.90 -3.73 -28.01
N ARG A 280 11.64 -3.42 -28.33
CA ARG A 280 10.66 -2.93 -27.35
C ARG A 280 10.34 -3.99 -26.30
N ILE A 281 10.22 -5.27 -26.66
CA ILE A 281 10.04 -6.37 -25.70
C ILE A 281 11.20 -6.40 -24.71
N VAL A 282 12.45 -6.33 -25.19
CA VAL A 282 13.64 -6.36 -24.32
C VAL A 282 13.70 -5.13 -23.42
N TYR A 283 13.44 -3.94 -23.93
CA TYR A 283 13.41 -2.72 -23.11
C TYR A 283 12.32 -2.79 -22.04
N LEU A 284 11.10 -3.18 -22.40
CA LEU A 284 10.00 -3.37 -21.46
C LEU A 284 10.34 -4.43 -20.42
N LEU A 285 10.95 -5.55 -20.82
CA LEU A 285 11.37 -6.60 -19.89
C LEU A 285 12.39 -6.10 -18.87
N ILE A 286 13.41 -5.35 -19.30
CA ILE A 286 14.44 -4.84 -18.38
C ILE A 286 13.81 -3.88 -17.36
N ALA A 287 12.95 -2.96 -17.79
CA ALA A 287 12.24 -2.08 -16.87
C ALA A 287 11.30 -2.83 -15.94
N MET A 288 10.50 -3.74 -16.49
CA MET A 288 9.57 -4.61 -15.75
C MET A 288 10.32 -5.35 -14.65
N LEU A 289 11.41 -6.06 -14.98
CA LEU A 289 12.19 -6.80 -13.99
C LEU A 289 12.79 -5.89 -12.89
N ALA A 290 13.22 -4.67 -13.26
CA ALA A 290 13.82 -3.75 -12.32
C ALA A 290 12.83 -3.29 -11.23
N HIS A 291 11.61 -2.90 -11.61
CA HIS A 291 10.63 -2.40 -10.63
C HIS A 291 9.74 -3.51 -10.05
N GLU A 292 9.41 -4.55 -10.81
CA GLU A 292 8.56 -5.65 -10.36
C GLU A 292 9.21 -6.48 -9.25
N SER A 293 10.54 -6.67 -9.31
CA SER A 293 11.27 -7.36 -8.23
C SER A 293 11.23 -6.58 -6.92
N LEU A 294 11.27 -5.25 -6.98
CA LEU A 294 11.12 -4.37 -5.83
C LEU A 294 9.67 -4.34 -5.34
N ALA A 295 8.69 -4.41 -6.25
CA ALA A 295 7.28 -4.52 -5.90
C ALA A 295 6.97 -5.81 -5.15
N ALA A 296 7.47 -6.94 -5.67
CA ALA A 296 7.37 -8.25 -5.04
C ALA A 296 8.01 -8.24 -3.65
N PHE A 297 9.18 -7.63 -3.51
CA PHE A 297 9.85 -7.47 -2.23
C PHE A 297 9.03 -6.65 -1.23
N ALA A 298 8.46 -5.51 -1.66
CA ALA A 298 7.63 -4.65 -0.80
C ALA A 298 6.36 -5.38 -0.33
N LEU A 299 5.71 -6.15 -1.21
CA LEU A 299 4.61 -7.03 -0.86
C LEU A 299 5.05 -8.05 0.22
N GLY A 300 6.15 -8.77 -0.02
CA GLY A 300 6.68 -9.73 0.95
C GLY A 300 7.05 -9.10 2.30
N ALA A 301 7.66 -7.91 2.29
CA ALA A 301 7.97 -7.18 3.53
C ALA A 301 6.69 -6.79 4.30
N SER A 302 5.66 -6.32 3.59
CA SER A 302 4.35 -5.98 4.17
C SER A 302 3.66 -7.20 4.81
N LEU A 303 3.68 -8.36 4.13
CA LEU A 303 3.07 -9.59 4.66
C LEU A 303 3.74 -10.09 5.96
N ILE A 304 5.07 -9.96 6.06
CA ILE A 304 5.81 -10.34 7.28
C ILE A 304 5.51 -9.38 8.43
N LYS A 305 5.38 -8.08 8.12
CA LYS A 305 5.02 -7.04 9.08
C LYS A 305 3.61 -7.29 9.65
N ASN A 306 2.67 -7.65 8.77
CA ASN A 306 1.29 -7.99 9.13
C ASN A 306 1.11 -9.40 9.70
N SER A 307 2.22 -10.12 9.96
CA SER A 307 2.23 -11.44 10.61
C SER A 307 1.35 -12.50 9.94
N VAL A 308 1.25 -12.45 8.61
CA VAL A 308 0.53 -13.44 7.80
C VAL A 308 1.20 -14.81 7.95
N SER A 309 0.40 -15.88 7.99
CA SER A 309 0.93 -17.26 8.10
C SER A 309 1.84 -17.59 6.91
N THR A 310 2.87 -18.43 7.11
CA THR A 310 3.81 -18.80 6.05
C THR A 310 3.11 -19.41 4.83
N TYR A 311 2.04 -20.18 5.05
CA TYR A 311 1.25 -20.76 3.96
C TYR A 311 0.55 -19.68 3.14
N ALA A 312 -0.14 -18.75 3.81
CA ALA A 312 -0.77 -17.61 3.13
C ALA A 312 0.27 -16.72 2.45
N PHE A 313 1.43 -16.48 3.08
CA PHE A 313 2.54 -15.73 2.47
C PHE A 313 2.96 -16.30 1.11
N VAL A 314 3.14 -17.63 1.02
CA VAL A 314 3.49 -18.30 -0.25
C VAL A 314 2.37 -18.17 -1.27
N ILE A 315 1.11 -18.33 -0.85
CA ILE A 315 -0.05 -18.15 -1.75
C ILE A 315 -0.07 -16.74 -2.33
N TYR A 316 0.07 -15.70 -1.49
CA TYR A 316 0.07 -14.31 -1.95
C TYR A 316 1.22 -14.05 -2.94
N GLY A 317 2.40 -14.60 -2.67
CA GLY A 317 3.54 -14.52 -3.59
C GLY A 317 3.30 -15.21 -4.94
N VAL A 318 2.68 -16.39 -4.95
CA VAL A 318 2.33 -17.10 -6.19
C VAL A 318 1.23 -16.37 -6.97
N LEU A 319 0.20 -15.87 -6.29
CA LEU A 319 -0.86 -15.08 -6.91
C LEU A 319 -0.27 -13.84 -7.58
N PHE A 320 0.56 -13.09 -6.85
CA PHE A 320 1.22 -11.90 -7.39
C PHE A 320 2.14 -12.22 -8.58
N ALA A 321 3.01 -13.23 -8.46
CA ALA A 321 3.91 -13.63 -9.54
C ALA A 321 3.17 -14.12 -10.80
N GLY A 322 1.95 -14.65 -10.64
CA GLY A 322 1.10 -15.10 -11.74
C GLY A 322 0.43 -13.96 -12.53
N MET A 323 0.38 -12.74 -12.00
CA MET A 323 -0.34 -11.63 -12.62
C MET A 323 0.29 -11.18 -13.94
N ILE A 324 1.62 -11.03 -14.02
CA ILE A 324 2.30 -10.67 -15.28
C ILE A 324 2.14 -11.76 -16.36
N PRO A 325 2.40 -13.05 -16.08
CA PRO A 325 2.12 -14.12 -17.04
C PRO A 325 0.69 -14.13 -17.54
N SER A 326 -0.28 -13.89 -16.65
CA SER A 326 -1.68 -13.77 -17.04
C SER A 326 -1.91 -12.57 -17.96
N GLY A 327 -1.26 -11.44 -17.69
CA GLY A 327 -1.25 -10.27 -18.54
C GLY A 327 -0.68 -10.56 -19.92
N ILE A 328 0.49 -11.20 -20.02
CA ILE A 328 1.13 -11.57 -21.29
C ILE A 328 0.19 -12.47 -22.10
N ALA A 329 -0.40 -13.48 -21.45
CA ALA A 329 -1.36 -14.38 -22.09
C ALA A 329 -2.60 -13.64 -22.61
N LEU A 330 -3.16 -12.71 -21.81
CA LEU A 330 -4.26 -11.85 -22.22
C LEU A 330 -3.85 -10.94 -23.39
N GLY A 331 -2.63 -10.42 -23.40
CA GLY A 331 -2.12 -9.59 -24.48
C GLY A 331 -1.99 -10.34 -25.80
N LEU A 332 -1.48 -11.58 -25.75
CA LEU A 332 -1.44 -12.49 -26.89
C LEU A 332 -2.85 -12.82 -27.40
N TRP A 333 -3.81 -12.97 -26.49
CA TRP A 333 -5.21 -13.25 -26.85
C TRP A 333 -5.91 -12.06 -27.51
N ILE A 334 -5.73 -10.85 -26.97
CA ILE A 334 -6.27 -9.61 -27.56
C ILE A 334 -5.64 -9.35 -28.94
N ARG A 335 -4.35 -9.64 -29.10
CA ARG A 335 -3.68 -9.57 -30.40
C ARG A 335 -4.34 -10.47 -31.46
N ALA A 336 -4.85 -11.63 -31.05
CA ALA A 336 -5.59 -12.52 -31.94
C ALA A 336 -7.05 -12.09 -32.20
N SER A 337 -7.62 -11.24 -31.34
CA SER A 337 -9.02 -10.80 -31.40
C SER A 337 -9.16 -9.31 -31.04
N PRO A 338 -8.85 -8.39 -31.99
CA PRO A 338 -8.91 -6.96 -31.72
C PRO A 338 -10.36 -6.52 -31.43
N GLY A 339 -10.53 -5.72 -30.38
CA GLY A 339 -11.84 -5.23 -29.97
C GLY A 339 -11.76 -3.88 -29.27
N PHE A 340 -12.52 -2.89 -29.77
CA PHE A 340 -12.57 -1.53 -29.22
C PHE A 340 -12.94 -1.50 -27.72
N GLY A 341 -13.89 -2.33 -27.30
CA GLY A 341 -14.29 -2.41 -25.89
C GLY A 341 -13.17 -2.83 -24.95
N ALA A 342 -12.25 -3.69 -25.40
CA ALA A 342 -11.09 -4.11 -24.61
C ALA A 342 -10.09 -2.96 -24.42
N VAL A 343 -9.89 -2.13 -25.46
CA VAL A 343 -9.03 -0.95 -25.39
C VAL A 343 -9.60 0.06 -24.38
N VAL A 344 -10.90 0.35 -24.46
CA VAL A 344 -11.59 1.25 -23.52
C VAL A 344 -11.50 0.75 -22.09
N CYS A 345 -11.80 -0.53 -21.86
CA CYS A 345 -11.75 -1.13 -20.54
C CYS A 345 -10.32 -1.10 -19.97
N SER A 346 -9.31 -1.37 -20.80
CA SER A 346 -7.91 -1.29 -20.40
C SER A 346 -7.48 0.13 -20.06
N ALA A 347 -7.90 1.16 -20.82
CA ALA A 347 -7.56 2.56 -20.54
C ALA A 347 -8.12 3.01 -19.19
N VAL A 348 -9.41 2.73 -18.95
CA VAL A 348 -10.10 3.09 -17.70
C VAL A 348 -9.51 2.35 -16.51
N MET A 349 -9.32 1.04 -16.62
CA MET A 349 -8.76 0.24 -15.53
C MET A 349 -7.31 0.64 -15.21
N GLN A 350 -6.50 0.97 -16.22
CA GLN A 350 -5.12 1.40 -16.00
C GLN A 350 -5.04 2.79 -15.34
N ALA A 351 -5.91 3.73 -15.72
CA ALA A 351 -5.99 5.03 -15.05
C ALA A 351 -6.48 4.90 -13.59
N ILE A 352 -7.51 4.07 -13.34
CA ILE A 352 -7.95 3.76 -11.97
C ILE A 352 -6.79 3.14 -11.17
N ALA A 353 -6.09 2.15 -11.74
CA ALA A 353 -4.96 1.50 -11.10
C ALA A 353 -3.84 2.50 -10.76
N ALA A 354 -3.56 3.47 -11.63
CA ALA A 354 -2.60 4.53 -11.35
C ALA A 354 -3.01 5.36 -10.11
N GLY A 355 -4.29 5.73 -10.00
CA GLY A 355 -4.83 6.43 -8.83
C GLY A 355 -4.70 5.62 -7.54
N ILE A 356 -5.01 4.33 -7.61
CA ILE A 356 -4.83 3.39 -6.49
C ILE A 356 -3.34 3.30 -6.10
N PHE A 357 -2.44 3.28 -7.08
CA PHE A 357 -0.99 3.23 -6.87
C PHE A 357 -0.47 4.46 -6.13
N ILE A 358 -0.98 5.65 -6.44
CA ILE A 358 -0.65 6.88 -5.71
C ILE A 358 -1.02 6.72 -4.24
N PHE A 359 -2.25 6.27 -3.97
CA PHE A 359 -2.73 6.06 -2.60
C PHE A 359 -1.83 5.06 -1.85
N VAL A 360 -1.60 3.89 -2.44
CA VAL A 360 -0.75 2.84 -1.85
C VAL A 360 0.68 3.33 -1.61
N THR A 361 1.26 4.07 -2.55
CA THR A 361 2.64 4.55 -2.40
C THR A 361 2.77 5.51 -1.22
N PHE A 362 1.90 6.50 -1.12
CA PHE A 362 1.99 7.53 -0.08
C PHE A 362 1.50 7.03 1.28
N PHE A 363 0.33 6.41 1.35
CA PHE A 363 -0.32 6.08 2.62
C PHE A 363 0.00 4.66 3.10
N GLU A 364 0.18 3.72 2.18
CA GLU A 364 0.42 2.33 2.54
C GLU A 364 1.89 2.02 2.79
N ILE A 365 2.77 2.53 1.93
CA ILE A 365 4.20 2.24 1.97
C ILE A 365 4.97 3.36 2.70
N LEU A 366 4.97 4.57 2.17
CA LEU A 366 5.84 5.65 2.67
C LEU A 366 5.42 6.17 4.05
N ASN A 367 4.13 6.42 4.28
CA ASN A 367 3.65 6.94 5.56
C ASN A 367 4.05 6.01 6.73
N HIS A 368 3.84 4.71 6.58
CA HIS A 368 4.20 3.74 7.60
C HIS A 368 5.72 3.72 7.89
N GLU A 369 6.57 3.94 6.88
CA GLU A 369 8.02 3.98 7.09
C GLU A 369 8.49 5.29 7.73
N PHE A 370 7.79 6.41 7.52
CA PHE A 370 8.11 7.71 8.11
C PHE A 370 7.57 7.91 9.53
N GLU A 371 6.57 7.16 9.96
CA GLU A 371 6.06 7.17 11.35
C GLU A 371 7.17 6.90 12.36
N VAL A 372 8.15 6.03 12.03
CA VAL A 372 9.33 5.82 12.87
C VAL A 372 10.32 6.99 12.68
N HIS A 373 10.38 7.89 13.67
CA HIS A 373 11.19 9.12 13.65
C HIS A 373 12.71 8.93 13.47
N ARG A 374 13.24 7.71 13.61
CA ARG A 374 14.67 7.43 13.46
C ARG A 374 15.07 7.36 11.98
N ASP A 375 16.17 8.03 11.63
CA ASP A 375 16.80 7.98 10.29
C ASP A 375 15.94 8.52 9.12
N ARG A 376 15.00 9.46 9.40
CA ARG A 376 14.10 10.05 8.38
C ARG A 376 14.79 10.62 7.13
N PRO A 377 15.85 11.45 7.23
CA PRO A 377 16.46 12.02 6.02
C PRO A 377 17.12 10.94 5.16
N GLN A 378 17.69 9.88 5.76
CA GLN A 378 18.22 8.74 5.01
C GLN A 378 17.10 8.00 4.27
N LYS A 379 15.96 7.75 4.93
CA LYS A 379 14.81 7.11 4.29
C LYS A 379 14.30 7.90 3.08
N ILE A 380 14.20 9.22 3.21
CA ILE A 380 13.81 10.10 2.08
C ILE A 380 14.86 10.02 0.97
N ALA A 381 16.16 10.04 1.29
CA ALA A 381 17.21 9.91 0.28
C ALA A 381 17.12 8.57 -0.50
N PHE A 382 16.79 7.47 0.17
CA PHE A 382 16.53 6.18 -0.51
C PHE A 382 15.29 6.24 -1.40
N ALA A 383 14.21 6.91 -0.98
CA ALA A 383 13.03 7.10 -1.83
C ALA A 383 13.35 7.94 -3.08
N VAL A 384 14.06 9.06 -2.91
CA VAL A 384 14.51 9.88 -4.06
C VAL A 384 15.43 9.07 -4.97
N LEU A 385 16.36 8.30 -4.41
CA LEU A 385 17.24 7.43 -5.20
C LEU A 385 16.45 6.42 -6.03
N GLY A 386 15.43 5.78 -5.44
CA GLY A 386 14.57 4.83 -6.15
C GLY A 386 13.83 5.49 -7.31
N TYR A 387 13.27 6.67 -7.08
CA TYR A 387 12.61 7.46 -8.13
C TYR A 387 13.58 7.79 -9.27
N VAL A 388 14.77 8.31 -8.96
CA VAL A 388 15.77 8.71 -9.97
C VAL A 388 16.26 7.51 -10.78
N ILE A 389 16.50 6.36 -10.14
CA ILE A 389 16.95 5.15 -10.85
C ILE A 389 15.91 4.71 -11.88
N LEU A 390 14.63 4.61 -11.48
CA LEU A 390 13.60 4.17 -12.41
C LEU A 390 13.31 5.24 -13.49
N ALA A 391 13.26 6.52 -13.11
CA ALA A 391 13.08 7.61 -14.07
C ALA A 391 14.18 7.66 -15.13
N ALA A 392 15.44 7.43 -14.74
CA ALA A 392 16.55 7.33 -15.67
C ALA A 392 16.43 6.12 -16.59
N LEU A 393 15.91 5.00 -16.08
CA LEU A 393 15.71 3.78 -16.86
C LEU A 393 14.58 3.96 -17.88
N GLU A 394 13.46 4.57 -17.48
CA GLU A 394 12.34 4.89 -18.39
C GLU A 394 12.73 5.94 -19.44
N ALA A 395 13.61 6.89 -19.12
CA ALA A 395 14.09 7.88 -20.08
C ALA A 395 14.94 7.28 -21.24
N VAL A 396 15.40 6.03 -21.10
CA VAL A 396 16.21 5.32 -22.11
C VAL A 396 15.35 4.44 -23.02
N GLN A 397 14.10 4.13 -22.62
CA GLN A 397 13.15 3.32 -23.38
C GLN A 397 12.49 4.11 -24.50
#